data_AF-A0AAV1MCV6-F1
#
_entry.id   AF-A0AAV1MCV6-F1
#
_cell.length_a   1.000
_cell.length_b   1.000
_cell.length_c   1.000
_cell.angle_alpha   90.00
_cell.angle_beta   90.00
_cell.angle_gamma   90.00
#
_symmetry.space_group_name_H-M   'P 1'
#
loop_
_entity.id
_entity.type
_entity.pdbx_description
1 polymer ?
#
loop_
_entity_poly.entity_id
_entity_poly.type
_entity_poly.pdbx_seq_one_letter_code
_entity_poly.pdbx_strand_id
1 'polypeptide(L)'
;MIWEKFITDPTFTVVETTHYPTESIPFPAVAICDTKMVYGPSTKNITKLLQLRGFETGHINEFYRSLTEIKQKGYVVKSNIKKIHNILENLGYTYNNLIYMLKKPCEKLIEECLWRSKSYDCSQIFRSVFTFLGYCCQFDLSYFRSLAGENINYAAGTDLTEALDIVLNTEKFDNNGINTLGSILMFIFDEQNNITLIDSAITVTTATYFDVTIDISVMDSSTDVKALSLHNRRCFLKTDTDFKANSFRSCMMKRVMKKIVELCQCLPFNIKSKELNVEEFPSCKWSHLTCIFENLENMKGNFHEVVSGDKCYQDCDYVQYETQVEYLKQERAFSENRMLSSRVTLHFKDNSCMKYRREVLYTWDQMLANLGGIFGLCLGGSIISIVEIIWFFTDILYTCFANFRKGKVSPKSREVENRIFVLSRKNYAANKTAKKDHISGKFKFVH
;
A
#
# COMPACT_ATOMS: atom_id res chain seq x y z
N MET A 1 3.50 -25.34 17.29
CA MET A 1 3.98 -23.95 17.49
C MET A 1 4.88 -23.45 16.38
N ILE A 2 6.05 -24.06 16.08
CA ILE A 2 6.95 -23.57 15.00
C ILE A 2 6.32 -23.68 13.60
N TRP A 3 5.75 -24.85 13.27
CA TRP A 3 5.03 -25.07 12.00
C TRP A 3 3.84 -24.13 11.82
N GLU A 4 3.11 -23.88 12.90
CA GLU A 4 1.97 -22.96 12.91
C GLU A 4 2.39 -21.52 12.65
N LYS A 5 3.48 -21.05 13.28
CA LYS A 5 4.05 -19.72 13.01
C LYS A 5 4.57 -19.62 11.58
N PHE A 6 5.22 -20.66 11.05
CA PHE A 6 5.68 -20.73 9.66
C PHE A 6 4.52 -20.60 8.66
N ILE A 7 3.34 -21.14 8.97
CA ILE A 7 2.16 -21.02 8.10
C ILE A 7 1.44 -19.68 8.29
N THR A 8 1.30 -19.21 9.53
CA THR A 8 0.41 -18.08 9.86
C THR A 8 1.07 -16.71 9.75
N ASP A 9 2.37 -16.61 10.04
CA ASP A 9 3.14 -15.36 9.97
C ASP A 9 4.62 -15.66 9.63
N PRO A 10 4.92 -15.94 8.35
CA PRO A 10 6.23 -16.41 7.93
C PRO A 10 7.29 -15.30 7.87
N THR A 11 6.93 -14.04 8.06
CA THR A 11 7.85 -12.91 7.85
C THR A 11 8.14 -12.14 9.11
N PHE A 12 9.35 -11.60 9.23
CA PHE A 12 9.72 -10.65 10.28
C PHE A 12 10.57 -9.52 9.69
N THR A 13 10.68 -8.42 10.44
CA THR A 13 11.44 -7.23 10.01
C THR A 13 12.68 -7.08 10.87
N VAL A 14 13.82 -6.81 10.24
CA VAL A 14 15.09 -6.48 10.89
C VAL A 14 15.57 -5.09 10.44
N VAL A 15 16.43 -4.48 11.26
CA VAL A 15 17.19 -3.30 10.84
C VAL A 15 18.38 -3.79 10.02
N GLU A 16 18.45 -3.43 8.74
CA GLU A 16 19.58 -3.75 7.87
C GLU A 16 20.73 -2.77 8.11
N THR A 17 20.42 -1.47 8.17
CA THR A 17 21.39 -0.42 8.48
C THR A 17 20.69 0.83 9.02
N THR A 18 21.40 1.59 9.85
CA THR A 18 20.97 2.90 10.34
C THR A 18 21.59 4.07 9.56
N HIS A 19 22.46 3.77 8.59
CA HIS A 19 23.25 4.75 7.84
C HIS A 19 22.97 4.64 6.32
N TYR A 20 21.73 4.39 5.93
CA TYR A 20 21.39 4.34 4.51
C TYR A 20 21.37 5.77 3.94
N PRO A 21 22.13 6.08 2.87
CA PRO A 21 22.33 7.45 2.41
C PRO A 21 21.04 8.05 1.84
N THR A 22 20.62 9.19 2.38
CA THR A 22 19.41 9.88 1.96
C THR A 22 19.47 10.36 0.51
N GLU A 23 20.67 10.61 -0.03
CA GLU A 23 20.89 10.98 -1.44
C GLU A 23 20.36 9.94 -2.44
N SER A 24 20.24 8.68 -2.01
CA SER A 24 19.71 7.58 -2.84
C SER A 24 18.18 7.54 -2.87
N ILE A 25 17.51 8.36 -2.06
CA ILE A 25 16.07 8.40 -1.91
C ILE A 25 15.51 9.59 -2.70
N PRO A 26 14.46 9.40 -3.51
CA PRO A 26 13.83 10.52 -4.21
C PRO A 26 13.20 11.49 -3.21
N PHE A 27 13.29 12.79 -3.49
CA PHE A 27 12.53 13.78 -2.74
C PHE A 27 11.02 13.56 -2.94
N PRO A 28 10.20 13.63 -1.88
CA PRO A 28 8.78 13.31 -1.98
C PRO A 28 8.02 14.32 -2.84
N ALA A 29 6.86 13.90 -3.33
CA ALA A 29 5.91 14.82 -3.93
C ALA A 29 5.28 15.71 -2.86
N VAL A 30 5.04 16.97 -3.21
CA VAL A 30 4.47 17.99 -2.33
C VAL A 30 3.25 18.59 -3.02
N ALA A 31 2.09 18.52 -2.38
CA ALA A 31 0.89 19.10 -2.93
C ALA A 31 0.30 20.18 -2.02
N ILE A 32 -0.08 21.28 -2.65
CA ILE A 32 -0.47 22.52 -2.01
C ILE A 32 -1.89 22.84 -2.45
N CYS A 33 -2.82 22.78 -1.51
CA CYS A 33 -4.25 22.91 -1.74
C CYS A 33 -4.77 24.16 -1.03
N ASP A 34 -5.40 25.07 -1.78
CA ASP A 34 -6.20 26.13 -1.17
C ASP A 34 -7.40 25.51 -0.43
N THR A 35 -7.73 26.05 0.75
CA THR A 35 -8.91 25.62 1.50
C THR A 35 -10.22 26.04 0.84
N LYS A 36 -10.18 27.05 -0.03
CA LYS A 36 -11.33 27.44 -0.88
C LYS A 36 -11.17 26.87 -2.29
N MET A 37 -12.25 26.28 -2.80
CA MET A 37 -12.29 25.83 -4.21
C MET A 37 -12.45 27.00 -5.20
N VAL A 38 -12.98 28.12 -4.73
CA VAL A 38 -13.33 29.27 -5.56
C VAL A 38 -12.43 30.44 -5.22
N TYR A 39 -11.69 30.88 -6.23
CA TYR A 39 -10.91 32.11 -6.22
C TYR A 39 -11.74 33.24 -6.81
N GLY A 40 -12.09 34.24 -5.99
CA GLY A 40 -12.94 35.36 -6.37
C GLY A 40 -12.66 35.98 -7.74
N PRO A 41 -11.39 36.32 -8.07
CA PRO A 41 -11.04 36.90 -9.36
C PRO A 41 -11.34 36.01 -10.57
N SER A 42 -11.35 34.69 -10.41
CA SER A 42 -11.69 33.72 -11.47
C SER A 42 -13.19 33.64 -11.74
N THR A 43 -14.04 34.25 -10.90
CA THR A 43 -15.51 34.14 -11.01
C THR A 43 -16.13 35.08 -12.05
N LYS A 44 -15.39 36.09 -12.54
CA LYS A 44 -15.94 37.20 -13.36
C LYS A 44 -16.83 36.76 -14.52
N ASN A 45 -16.40 35.76 -15.28
CA ASN A 45 -17.14 35.30 -16.46
C ASN A 45 -18.46 34.60 -16.08
N ILE A 46 -18.42 33.71 -15.08
CA ILE A 46 -19.61 32.99 -14.62
C ILE A 46 -20.58 33.94 -13.90
N THR A 47 -20.06 34.88 -13.11
CA THR A 47 -20.88 35.91 -12.45
C THR A 47 -21.64 36.75 -13.48
N LYS A 48 -20.98 37.20 -14.55
CA LYS A 48 -21.63 37.94 -15.65
C LYS A 48 -22.71 37.10 -16.33
N LEU A 49 -22.43 35.81 -16.59
CA LEU A 49 -23.40 34.90 -17.19
C LEU A 49 -24.65 34.71 -16.30
N LEU A 50 -24.47 34.52 -15.00
CA LEU A 50 -25.57 34.34 -14.06
C LEU A 50 -26.40 35.62 -13.88
N GLN A 51 -25.74 36.79 -13.88
CA GLN A 51 -26.44 38.09 -13.87
C GLN A 51 -27.29 38.29 -15.12
N LEU A 52 -26.78 37.95 -16.31
CA LEU A 52 -27.55 38.01 -17.57
C LEU A 52 -28.75 37.06 -17.57
N ARG A 53 -28.72 36.00 -16.75
CA ARG A 53 -29.84 35.07 -16.55
C ARG A 53 -30.82 35.51 -15.46
N GLY A 54 -30.62 36.70 -14.87
CA GLY A 54 -31.51 37.29 -13.88
C GLY A 54 -31.25 36.85 -12.43
N PHE A 55 -30.09 36.25 -12.12
CA PHE A 55 -29.74 35.94 -10.74
C PHE A 55 -29.18 37.14 -9.99
N GLU A 56 -29.71 37.39 -8.80
CA GLU A 56 -29.20 38.40 -7.87
C GLU A 56 -27.79 38.05 -7.37
N THR A 57 -26.99 39.09 -7.06
CA THR A 57 -25.62 38.94 -6.55
C THR A 57 -25.55 38.14 -5.25
N GLY A 58 -26.55 38.25 -4.38
CA GLY A 58 -26.65 37.46 -3.15
C GLY A 58 -26.71 35.96 -3.43
N HIS A 59 -27.57 35.53 -4.35
CA HIS A 59 -27.69 34.12 -4.76
C HIS A 59 -26.44 33.60 -5.46
N ILE A 60 -25.78 34.43 -6.27
CA ILE A 60 -24.52 34.07 -6.93
C ILE A 60 -23.40 33.85 -5.89
N ASN A 61 -23.31 34.73 -4.89
CA ASN A 61 -22.31 34.58 -3.83
C ASN A 61 -22.55 33.33 -2.98
N GLU A 62 -23.81 33.04 -2.67
CA GLU A 62 -24.20 31.81 -1.98
C GLU A 62 -23.88 30.55 -2.81
N PHE A 63 -24.08 30.61 -4.14
CA PHE A 63 -23.65 29.54 -5.05
C PHE A 63 -22.15 29.27 -4.97
N TYR A 64 -21.31 30.30 -5.02
CA TYR A 64 -19.86 30.08 -4.91
C TYR A 64 -19.44 29.52 -3.54
N ARG A 65 -20.09 29.93 -2.45
CA ARG A 65 -19.88 29.35 -1.12
C ARG A 65 -20.27 27.88 -1.07
N SER A 66 -21.40 27.51 -1.70
CA SER A 66 -21.88 26.13 -1.75
C SER A 66 -20.88 25.15 -2.34
N LEU A 67 -20.03 25.58 -3.29
CA LEU A 67 -19.02 24.71 -3.91
C LEU A 67 -17.96 24.24 -2.90
N THR A 68 -17.67 25.05 -1.87
CA THR A 68 -16.74 24.68 -0.80
C THR A 68 -17.48 23.99 0.35
N GLU A 69 -18.68 24.47 0.69
CA GLU A 69 -19.47 23.99 1.83
C GLU A 69 -20.10 22.61 1.61
N ILE A 70 -20.27 22.14 0.36
CA ILE A 70 -20.84 20.81 0.05
C ILE A 70 -20.11 19.65 0.74
N LYS A 71 -18.88 19.87 1.17
CA LYS A 71 -18.04 18.90 1.91
C LYS A 71 -18.36 18.81 3.39
N GLN A 72 -19.09 19.77 3.93
CA GLN A 72 -19.40 19.83 5.35
C GLN A 72 -20.52 18.85 5.70
N LYS A 73 -20.39 18.22 6.88
CA LYS A 73 -21.40 17.31 7.40
C LYS A 73 -22.73 18.03 7.61
N GLY A 74 -23.83 17.44 7.11
CA GLY A 74 -25.17 18.00 7.24
C GLY A 74 -25.47 19.18 6.31
N TYR A 75 -24.64 19.41 5.29
CA TYR A 75 -24.88 20.44 4.30
C TYR A 75 -26.17 20.16 3.49
N VAL A 76 -27.10 21.12 3.50
CA VAL A 76 -28.34 21.03 2.72
C VAL A 76 -28.33 22.06 1.60
N VAL A 77 -28.39 21.56 0.36
CA VAL A 77 -28.46 22.44 -0.82
C VAL A 77 -29.80 23.17 -0.88
N LYS A 78 -29.74 24.51 -0.90
CA LYS A 78 -30.92 25.37 -1.10
C LYS A 78 -31.47 25.32 -2.54
N SER A 79 -32.77 25.56 -2.69
CA SER A 79 -33.49 25.44 -3.96
C SER A 79 -32.98 26.40 -5.05
N ASN A 80 -32.67 27.65 -4.69
CA ASN A 80 -32.06 28.64 -5.59
C ASN A 80 -30.71 28.16 -6.14
N ILE A 81 -29.89 27.54 -5.31
CA ILE A 81 -28.57 27.01 -5.70
C ILE A 81 -28.73 25.83 -6.66
N LYS A 82 -29.67 24.90 -6.39
CA LYS A 82 -30.01 23.81 -7.33
C LYS A 82 -30.38 24.33 -8.72
N LYS A 83 -31.15 25.43 -8.80
CA LYS A 83 -31.50 26.05 -10.08
C LYS A 83 -30.28 26.55 -10.83
N ILE A 84 -29.33 27.20 -10.14
CA ILE A 84 -28.08 27.68 -10.75
C ILE A 84 -27.26 26.51 -11.29
N HIS A 85 -27.09 25.44 -10.51
CA HIS A 85 -26.36 24.25 -10.97
C HIS A 85 -27.00 23.62 -12.21
N ASN A 86 -28.31 23.42 -12.20
CA ASN A 86 -29.01 22.83 -13.37
C ASN A 86 -28.84 23.68 -14.64
N ILE A 87 -28.86 25.01 -14.52
CA ILE A 87 -28.65 25.91 -15.67
C ILE A 87 -27.22 25.78 -16.20
N LEU A 88 -26.23 25.77 -15.31
CA LEU A 88 -24.83 25.65 -15.70
C LEU A 88 -24.53 24.29 -16.33
N GLU A 89 -25.08 23.20 -15.78
CA GLU A 89 -24.96 21.87 -16.37
C GLU A 89 -25.59 21.80 -17.77
N ASN A 90 -26.79 22.38 -17.95
CA ASN A 90 -27.46 22.45 -19.26
C ASN A 90 -26.67 23.27 -20.30
N LEU A 91 -25.82 24.19 -19.84
CA LEU A 91 -24.90 24.95 -20.67
C LEU A 91 -23.56 24.24 -20.92
N GLY A 92 -23.38 23.03 -20.39
CA GLY A 92 -22.17 22.22 -20.55
C GLY A 92 -21.09 22.49 -19.50
N TYR A 93 -21.36 23.30 -18.46
CA TYR A 93 -20.46 23.47 -17.33
C TYR A 93 -20.62 22.33 -16.33
N THR A 94 -19.84 21.26 -16.52
CA THR A 94 -19.73 20.16 -15.55
C THR A 94 -19.04 20.63 -14.27
N TYR A 95 -19.22 19.89 -13.17
CA TYR A 95 -18.56 20.20 -11.90
C TYR A 95 -17.03 20.32 -12.04
N ASN A 96 -16.38 19.36 -12.71
CA ASN A 96 -14.92 19.36 -12.87
C ASN A 96 -14.42 20.56 -13.69
N ASN A 97 -15.14 20.92 -14.76
CA ASN A 97 -14.82 22.10 -15.57
C ASN A 97 -15.02 23.38 -14.76
N LEU A 98 -16.09 23.45 -13.98
CA LEU A 98 -16.40 24.61 -13.16
C LEU A 98 -15.33 24.83 -12.08
N ILE A 99 -14.99 23.81 -11.29
CA ILE A 99 -13.93 23.93 -10.28
C ILE A 99 -12.57 24.21 -10.93
N TYR A 100 -12.30 23.67 -12.12
CA TYR A 100 -11.08 23.99 -12.88
C TYR A 100 -11.01 25.48 -13.25
N MET A 101 -12.11 26.07 -13.70
CA MET A 101 -12.18 27.48 -14.08
C MET A 101 -12.13 28.41 -12.87
N LEU A 102 -12.70 28.00 -11.74
CA LEU A 102 -12.85 28.83 -10.55
C LEU A 102 -11.67 28.75 -9.58
N LYS A 103 -10.76 27.78 -9.72
CA LYS A 103 -9.62 27.62 -8.81
C LYS A 103 -8.67 28.82 -8.80
N LYS A 104 -7.87 28.92 -7.73
CA LYS A 104 -6.69 29.80 -7.68
C LYS A 104 -5.58 29.19 -8.56
N PRO A 105 -5.05 29.92 -9.55
CA PRO A 105 -3.92 29.44 -10.36
C PRO A 105 -2.69 29.15 -9.49
N CYS A 106 -1.86 28.20 -9.89
CA CYS A 106 -0.67 27.83 -9.11
C CYS A 106 0.35 28.96 -9.01
N GLU A 107 0.46 29.76 -10.06
CA GLU A 107 1.32 30.95 -10.16
C GLU A 107 0.82 32.11 -9.27
N LYS A 108 -0.41 32.00 -8.74
CA LYS A 108 -0.98 32.94 -7.78
C LYS A 108 -1.05 32.36 -6.37
N LEU A 109 -1.05 31.04 -6.23
CA LEU A 109 -1.00 30.36 -4.94
C LEU A 109 0.44 30.32 -4.40
N ILE A 110 1.41 30.14 -5.30
CA ILE A 110 2.84 30.03 -4.99
C ILE A 110 3.56 31.19 -5.69
N GLU A 111 4.03 32.15 -4.91
CA GLU A 111 4.59 33.41 -5.38
C GLU A 111 6.07 33.29 -5.74
N GLU A 112 6.82 32.47 -4.99
CA GLU A 112 8.24 32.21 -5.21
C GLU A 112 8.53 30.73 -5.03
N CYS A 113 9.39 30.19 -5.90
CA CYS A 113 9.85 28.80 -5.86
C CYS A 113 11.37 28.76 -5.97
N LEU A 114 12.00 28.14 -4.99
CA LEU A 114 13.42 27.87 -4.97
C LEU A 114 13.63 26.36 -4.81
N TRP A 115 14.50 25.81 -5.65
CA TRP A 115 14.99 24.44 -5.51
C TRP A 115 16.50 24.49 -5.35
N ARG A 116 16.99 24.03 -4.21
CA ARG A 116 18.41 24.11 -3.83
C ARG A 116 18.99 25.52 -3.97
N SER A 117 18.30 26.50 -3.35
CA SER A 117 18.60 27.94 -3.42
C SER A 117 18.57 28.59 -4.81
N LYS A 118 18.24 27.84 -5.87
CA LYS A 118 18.08 28.39 -7.22
C LYS A 118 16.62 28.74 -7.47
N SER A 119 16.37 29.97 -7.89
CA SER A 119 15.04 30.43 -8.25
C SER A 119 14.58 29.84 -9.58
N TYR A 120 13.32 29.46 -9.64
CA TYR A 120 12.64 28.93 -10.81
C TYR A 120 11.23 29.53 -10.92
N ASP A 121 10.68 29.51 -12.12
CA ASP A 121 9.27 29.81 -12.32
C ASP A 121 8.43 28.69 -11.69
N CYS A 122 7.52 29.06 -10.79
CA CYS A 122 6.65 28.10 -10.10
C CYS A 122 5.82 27.25 -11.07
N SER A 123 5.47 27.75 -12.26
CA SER A 123 4.75 26.99 -13.29
C SER A 123 5.57 25.84 -13.89
N GLN A 124 6.90 25.89 -13.80
CA GLN A 124 7.81 24.83 -14.27
C GLN A 124 8.02 23.73 -13.23
N ILE A 125 7.76 24.03 -11.96
CA ILE A 125 7.96 23.10 -10.83
C ILE A 125 6.63 22.49 -10.39
N PHE A 126 5.57 23.30 -10.35
CA PHE A 126 4.26 22.89 -9.88
C PHE A 126 3.28 22.75 -11.05
N ARG A 127 2.51 21.66 -11.03
CA ARG A 127 1.38 21.43 -11.94
C ARG A 127 0.07 21.39 -11.19
N SER A 128 -1.00 21.78 -11.86
CA SER A 128 -2.34 21.65 -11.30
C SER A 128 -2.82 20.20 -11.41
N VAL A 129 -3.20 19.62 -10.26
CA VAL A 129 -3.73 18.26 -10.17
C VAL A 129 -5.12 18.27 -9.53
N PHE A 130 -6.01 17.38 -9.98
CA PHE A 130 -7.32 17.23 -9.37
C PHE A 130 -7.27 16.23 -8.22
N THR A 131 -7.85 16.58 -7.08
CA THR A 131 -7.83 15.80 -5.84
C THR A 131 -9.22 15.78 -5.21
N PHE A 132 -9.41 15.01 -4.14
CA PHE A 132 -10.65 15.07 -3.35
C PHE A 132 -10.88 16.45 -2.71
N LEU A 133 -9.83 17.27 -2.55
CA LEU A 133 -9.91 18.65 -2.05
C LEU A 133 -10.36 19.66 -3.12
N GLY A 134 -10.32 19.29 -4.41
CA GLY A 134 -10.43 20.20 -5.54
C GLY A 134 -9.12 20.23 -6.31
N TYR A 135 -8.84 21.31 -7.03
CA TYR A 135 -7.53 21.46 -7.68
C TYR A 135 -6.47 21.94 -6.70
N CYS A 136 -5.35 21.23 -6.68
CA CYS A 136 -4.16 21.56 -5.92
C CYS A 136 -2.98 21.78 -6.86
N CYS A 137 -1.90 22.33 -6.33
CA CYS A 137 -0.63 22.51 -7.03
C CYS A 137 0.36 21.50 -6.51
N GLN A 138 0.79 20.57 -7.36
CA GLN A 138 1.68 19.48 -7.00
C GLN A 138 3.06 19.68 -7.61
N PHE A 139 4.07 19.58 -6.76
CA PHE A 139 5.45 19.34 -7.11
C PHE A 139 5.71 17.82 -7.07
N ASP A 140 6.34 17.31 -8.12
CA ASP A 140 6.95 15.98 -8.12
C ASP A 140 8.19 15.99 -9.03
N LEU A 141 9.18 15.18 -8.67
CA LEU A 141 10.47 15.16 -9.37
C LEU A 141 10.31 14.73 -10.83
N SER A 142 9.35 13.86 -11.14
CA SER A 142 9.11 13.39 -12.51
C SER A 142 8.70 14.52 -13.45
N TYR A 143 7.77 15.38 -13.02
CA TYR A 143 7.33 16.56 -13.76
C TYR A 143 8.44 17.59 -13.86
N PHE A 144 9.12 17.89 -12.75
CA PHE A 144 10.19 18.88 -12.74
C PHE A 144 11.36 18.49 -13.66
N ARG A 145 11.76 17.21 -13.65
CA ARG A 145 12.77 16.64 -14.57
C ARG A 145 12.43 16.85 -16.04
N SER A 146 11.16 16.65 -16.40
CA SER A 146 10.70 16.76 -17.79
C SER A 146 10.81 18.18 -18.37
N LEU A 147 10.79 19.20 -17.52
CA LEU A 147 10.79 20.61 -17.93
C LEU A 147 12.13 21.31 -17.73
N ALA A 148 12.83 21.00 -16.62
CA ALA A 148 14.01 21.75 -16.21
C ALA A 148 15.34 21.19 -16.80
N GLY A 149 15.30 19.98 -17.38
CA GLY A 149 16.41 19.37 -18.11
C GLY A 149 17.32 18.46 -17.26
N GLU A 150 18.14 17.64 -17.92
CA GLU A 150 18.94 16.59 -17.26
C GLU A 150 20.11 17.11 -16.40
N ASN A 151 20.57 18.35 -16.62
CA ASN A 151 21.74 18.93 -15.93
C ASN A 151 21.47 19.47 -14.52
N ILE A 152 20.32 19.17 -13.92
CA ILE A 152 19.94 19.63 -12.59
C ILE A 152 20.15 18.51 -11.59
N ASN A 153 20.72 18.86 -10.45
CA ASN A 153 20.81 17.94 -9.32
C ASN A 153 19.44 17.87 -8.62
N TYR A 154 18.82 16.70 -8.72
CA TYR A 154 17.55 16.36 -8.08
C TYR A 154 17.73 15.67 -6.72
N ALA A 155 18.98 15.43 -6.30
CA ALA A 155 19.28 15.00 -4.95
C ALA A 155 19.00 16.16 -3.99
N ALA A 156 18.08 15.94 -3.07
CA ALA A 156 17.86 16.85 -1.95
C ALA A 156 18.79 16.46 -0.81
N GLY A 157 19.19 17.44 -0.02
CA GLY A 157 20.04 17.22 1.14
C GLY A 157 19.41 17.73 2.43
N THR A 158 20.26 17.88 3.43
CA THR A 158 19.86 18.26 4.80
C THR A 158 19.87 19.75 5.02
N ASP A 159 20.70 20.47 4.27
CA ASP A 159 20.87 21.91 4.45
C ASP A 159 19.66 22.66 3.91
N LEU A 160 19.31 23.80 4.53
CA LEU A 160 18.27 24.71 4.04
C LEU A 160 18.55 25.20 2.60
N THR A 161 19.83 25.19 2.20
CA THR A 161 20.25 25.54 0.83
C THR A 161 19.97 24.43 -0.18
N GLU A 162 19.65 23.22 0.27
CA GLU A 162 19.32 22.05 -0.55
C GLU A 162 17.82 21.68 -0.49
N ALA A 163 17.03 22.57 0.09
CA ALA A 163 15.60 22.45 0.29
C ALA A 163 14.75 22.82 -0.94
N LEU A 164 13.49 22.39 -0.91
CA LEU A 164 12.40 23.06 -1.62
C LEU A 164 11.90 24.21 -0.74
N ASP A 165 12.10 25.45 -1.19
CA ASP A 165 11.71 26.64 -0.45
C ASP A 165 10.71 27.46 -1.27
N ILE A 166 9.54 27.70 -0.71
CA ILE A 166 8.39 28.28 -1.40
C ILE A 166 7.73 29.38 -0.59
N VAL A 167 7.24 30.40 -1.28
CA VAL A 167 6.41 31.46 -0.69
C VAL A 167 4.98 31.30 -1.15
N LEU A 168 4.07 31.14 -0.20
CA LEU A 168 2.66 30.86 -0.42
C LEU A 168 1.80 32.08 -0.15
N ASN A 169 0.94 32.39 -1.11
CA ASN A 169 -0.09 33.42 -0.96
C ASN A 169 -1.29 32.83 -0.22
N THR A 170 -1.40 33.12 1.07
CA THR A 170 -2.49 32.62 1.93
C THR A 170 -3.75 33.51 1.90
N GLU A 171 -3.78 34.56 1.06
CA GLU A 171 -4.93 35.44 0.97
C GLU A 171 -6.14 34.73 0.36
N LYS A 172 -7.29 34.89 1.02
CA LYS A 172 -8.59 34.47 0.50
C LYS A 172 -9.28 35.66 -0.14
N PHE A 173 -9.62 35.54 -1.41
CA PHE A 173 -10.41 36.52 -2.14
C PHE A 173 -11.85 36.02 -2.25
N ASP A 174 -12.79 36.68 -1.58
CA ASP A 174 -14.21 36.49 -1.89
C ASP A 174 -14.54 37.14 -3.24
N ASN A 175 -15.68 36.78 -3.85
CA ASN A 175 -16.07 37.32 -5.17
C ASN A 175 -16.27 38.83 -5.16
N ASN A 176 -16.53 39.40 -3.99
CA ASN A 176 -16.65 40.83 -3.76
C ASN A 176 -15.28 41.54 -3.66
N GLY A 177 -14.17 40.81 -3.79
CA GLY A 177 -12.81 41.35 -3.67
C GLY A 177 -12.35 41.62 -2.24
N ILE A 178 -13.05 41.07 -1.24
CA ILE A 178 -12.64 41.19 0.17
C ILE A 178 -11.57 40.15 0.46
N ASN A 179 -10.43 40.61 0.96
CA ASN A 179 -9.31 39.77 1.37
C ASN A 179 -9.49 39.37 2.84
N THR A 180 -9.43 38.08 3.12
CA THR A 180 -9.39 37.57 4.50
C THR A 180 -8.20 36.64 4.70
N LEU A 181 -7.83 36.48 5.97
CA LEU A 181 -6.79 35.54 6.39
C LEU A 181 -7.21 34.12 6.03
N GLY A 182 -6.37 33.44 5.28
CA GLY A 182 -6.59 32.07 4.87
C GLY A 182 -5.66 31.07 5.52
N SER A 183 -5.84 29.83 5.09
CA SER A 183 -4.90 28.76 5.36
C SER A 183 -4.83 27.88 4.11
N ILE A 184 -3.68 27.26 3.95
CA ILE A 184 -3.38 26.33 2.87
C ILE A 184 -3.10 24.97 3.50
N LEU A 185 -3.53 23.91 2.82
CA LEU A 185 -3.22 22.54 3.23
C LEU A 185 -2.06 22.04 2.37
N MET A 186 -1.01 21.55 3.02
CA MET A 186 0.14 20.96 2.37
C MET A 186 0.21 19.46 2.69
N PHE A 187 0.42 18.65 1.66
CA PHE A 187 0.56 17.20 1.75
C PHE A 187 1.92 16.78 1.22
N ILE A 188 2.55 15.83 1.91
CA ILE A 188 3.83 15.23 1.53
C ILE A 188 3.60 13.74 1.39
N PHE A 189 3.94 13.18 0.23
CA PHE A 189 3.69 11.78 -0.10
C PHE A 189 4.70 11.28 -1.12
N ASP A 190 4.81 9.95 -1.24
CA ASP A 190 5.67 9.33 -2.25
C ASP A 190 5.25 9.72 -3.67
N GLU A 191 6.21 9.98 -4.57
CA GLU A 191 5.94 10.44 -5.94
C GLU A 191 5.11 9.47 -6.79
N GLN A 192 5.08 8.19 -6.42
CA GLN A 192 4.30 7.15 -7.11
C GLN A 192 2.84 7.11 -6.65
N ASN A 193 2.51 7.87 -5.60
CA ASN A 193 1.18 7.90 -4.98
C ASN A 193 0.38 9.15 -5.35
N ASN A 194 -0.91 9.11 -5.03
CA ASN A 194 -1.79 10.27 -5.10
C ASN A 194 -2.24 10.65 -3.68
N ILE A 195 -2.63 11.90 -3.50
CA ILE A 195 -3.22 12.36 -2.23
C ILE A 195 -4.59 11.68 -2.02
N THR A 196 -4.79 11.18 -0.82
CA THR A 196 -6.00 10.49 -0.39
C THR A 196 -6.58 11.07 0.89
N LEU A 197 -7.79 10.66 1.24
CA LEU A 197 -8.50 11.09 2.46
C LEU A 197 -7.85 10.59 3.76
N ILE A 198 -6.93 9.63 3.66
CA ILE A 198 -6.20 9.09 4.80
C ILE A 198 -4.86 9.80 5.03
N ASP A 199 -4.48 10.74 4.17
CA ASP A 199 -3.26 11.50 4.31
C ASP A 199 -3.45 12.67 5.27
N SER A 200 -2.43 12.89 6.11
CA SER A 200 -2.38 14.02 7.04
C SER A 200 -1.89 15.27 6.31
N ALA A 201 -2.56 16.40 6.58
CA ALA A 201 -2.20 17.70 6.01
C ALA A 201 -1.50 18.58 7.03
N ILE A 202 -0.47 19.31 6.60
CA ILE A 202 0.12 20.42 7.33
C ILE A 202 -0.71 21.67 7.00
N THR A 203 -1.19 22.38 8.03
CA THR A 203 -1.94 23.62 7.84
C THR A 203 -0.99 24.81 7.86
N VAL A 204 -0.73 25.39 6.70
CA VAL A 204 0.05 26.61 6.55
C VAL A 204 -0.85 27.81 6.84
N THR A 205 -0.57 28.50 7.94
CA THR A 205 -1.24 29.73 8.36
C THR A 205 -0.60 30.94 7.70
N THR A 206 -1.21 32.12 7.82
CA THR A 206 -0.74 33.38 7.23
C THR A 206 0.44 33.99 7.99
N ALA A 207 1.37 34.64 7.29
CA ALA A 207 2.47 35.43 7.88
C ALA A 207 3.35 34.62 8.85
N THR A 208 3.64 33.38 8.48
CA THR A 208 4.42 32.43 9.27
C THR A 208 5.49 31.79 8.39
N TYR A 209 6.65 31.57 8.99
CA TYR A 209 7.70 30.73 8.45
C TYR A 209 7.48 29.31 8.97
N PHE A 210 7.43 28.33 8.07
CA PHE A 210 7.35 26.91 8.40
C PHE A 210 8.64 26.22 7.97
N ASP A 211 9.29 25.57 8.92
CA ASP A 211 10.40 24.66 8.66
C ASP A 211 9.88 23.23 8.74
N VAL A 212 9.88 22.54 7.61
CA VAL A 212 9.27 21.22 7.46
C VAL A 212 10.36 20.21 7.18
N THR A 213 10.65 19.45 8.22
CA THR A 213 11.71 18.46 8.23
C THR A 213 11.13 17.09 7.93
N ILE A 214 11.71 16.40 6.95
CA ILE A 214 11.26 15.08 6.49
C ILE A 214 12.19 14.00 7.06
N ASP A 215 11.66 13.17 7.93
CA ASP A 215 12.27 11.96 8.45
C ASP A 215 11.90 10.78 7.53
N ILE A 216 12.86 9.90 7.24
CA ILE A 216 12.69 8.86 6.23
C ILE A 216 13.00 7.50 6.84
N SER A 217 12.22 6.50 6.43
CA SER A 217 12.61 5.10 6.59
C SER A 217 12.36 4.31 5.31
N VAL A 218 13.25 3.38 5.01
CA VAL A 218 13.17 2.53 3.82
C VAL A 218 12.85 1.11 4.25
N MET A 219 11.94 0.45 3.54
CA MET A 219 11.65 -0.97 3.71
C MET A 219 11.96 -1.70 2.42
N ASP A 220 12.82 -2.72 2.50
CA ASP A 220 13.09 -3.66 1.42
C ASP A 220 12.67 -5.07 1.80
N SER A 221 12.11 -5.83 0.86
CA SER A 221 11.83 -7.26 1.05
C SER A 221 12.89 -8.14 0.39
N SER A 222 13.36 -9.15 1.13
CA SER A 222 14.27 -10.19 0.62
C SER A 222 13.64 -11.00 -0.51
N THR A 223 14.48 -11.68 -1.29
CA THR A 223 14.04 -12.54 -2.40
C THR A 223 13.11 -13.66 -1.94
N ASP A 224 13.36 -14.21 -0.75
CA ASP A 224 12.54 -15.28 -0.18
C ASP A 224 11.14 -14.79 0.17
N VAL A 225 11.03 -13.56 0.70
CA VAL A 225 9.72 -12.92 0.96
C VAL A 225 8.99 -12.65 -0.36
N LYS A 226 9.69 -12.20 -1.40
CA LYS A 226 9.10 -11.94 -2.71
C LYS A 226 8.63 -13.23 -3.40
N ALA A 227 9.27 -14.36 -3.11
CA ALA A 227 8.89 -15.69 -3.62
C ALA A 227 7.63 -16.27 -2.94
N LEU A 228 7.26 -15.80 -1.76
CA LEU A 228 6.01 -16.21 -1.09
C LEU A 228 4.78 -15.73 -1.88
N SER A 229 3.67 -16.46 -1.73
CA SER A 229 2.37 -16.06 -2.27
C SER A 229 1.87 -14.76 -1.61
N LEU A 230 1.03 -14.00 -2.32
CA LEU A 230 0.45 -12.74 -1.82
C LEU A 230 -0.19 -12.87 -0.43
N HIS A 231 -0.87 -13.98 -0.16
CA HIS A 231 -1.50 -14.26 1.13
C HIS A 231 -0.49 -14.36 2.29
N ASN A 232 0.66 -14.99 2.04
CA ASN A 232 1.68 -15.26 3.04
C ASN A 232 2.61 -14.05 3.24
N ARG A 233 3.02 -13.37 2.16
CA ARG A 233 3.90 -12.20 2.26
C ARG A 233 3.22 -10.91 2.70
N ARG A 234 1.89 -10.81 2.52
CA ARG A 234 1.06 -9.65 2.91
C ARG A 234 1.62 -8.30 2.43
N CYS A 235 2.18 -8.30 1.22
CA CYS A 235 2.65 -7.11 0.51
C CYS A 235 2.56 -7.30 -1.00
N PHE A 236 2.42 -6.20 -1.74
CA PHE A 236 2.28 -6.21 -3.19
C PHE A 236 3.63 -6.12 -3.90
N LEU A 237 3.73 -6.85 -5.01
CA LEU A 237 4.79 -6.70 -6.01
C LEU A 237 4.23 -6.01 -7.24
N LYS A 238 5.11 -5.34 -7.99
CA LYS A 238 4.76 -4.68 -9.26
C LYS A 238 4.20 -5.67 -10.31
N THR A 239 4.48 -6.96 -10.18
CA THR A 239 3.99 -8.04 -11.05
C THR A 239 2.60 -8.57 -10.68
N ASP A 240 2.04 -8.17 -9.54
CA ASP A 240 0.72 -8.65 -9.11
C ASP A 240 -0.34 -7.98 -9.99
N THR A 241 -0.83 -8.74 -10.97
CA THR A 241 -1.50 -8.26 -12.18
C THR A 241 -2.96 -7.83 -11.98
N ASP A 242 -3.54 -8.07 -10.81
CA ASP A 242 -4.95 -7.73 -10.53
C ASP A 242 -5.15 -6.26 -10.12
N PHE A 243 -4.06 -5.51 -9.92
CA PHE A 243 -4.10 -4.10 -9.53
C PHE A 243 -3.08 -3.31 -10.34
N LYS A 244 -3.47 -2.89 -11.55
CA LYS A 244 -2.73 -1.86 -12.29
C LYS A 244 -2.69 -0.60 -11.43
N ALA A 245 -1.53 -0.43 -10.81
CA ALA A 245 -1.30 0.41 -9.65
C ALA A 245 -2.04 -0.16 -8.41
N ASN A 246 -1.43 -0.18 -7.23
CA ASN A 246 -1.47 1.02 -6.43
C ASN A 246 -1.02 0.67 -5.01
N SER A 247 -0.16 1.51 -4.43
CA SER A 247 0.17 1.50 -3.00
C SER A 247 -1.05 1.31 -2.10
N PHE A 248 -0.80 0.97 -0.84
CA PHE A 248 -1.83 0.86 0.18
C PHE A 248 -2.86 2.00 0.15
N ARG A 249 -2.40 3.25 -0.03
CA ARG A 249 -3.26 4.44 -0.08
C ARG A 249 -4.25 4.39 -1.22
N SER A 250 -3.76 4.11 -2.40
CA SER A 250 -4.59 4.06 -3.61
C SER A 250 -5.49 2.81 -3.62
N CYS A 251 -5.07 1.68 -3.04
CA CYS A 251 -5.94 0.53 -2.77
C CYS A 251 -7.11 0.90 -1.84
N MET A 252 -6.81 1.56 -0.72
CA MET A 252 -7.82 2.00 0.25
C MET A 252 -8.80 2.99 -0.39
N MET A 253 -8.30 3.98 -1.11
CA MET A 253 -9.14 4.97 -1.79
C MET A 253 -10.07 4.32 -2.83
N LYS A 254 -9.56 3.39 -3.63
CA LYS A 254 -10.37 2.65 -4.61
C LYS A 254 -11.54 1.93 -3.95
N ARG A 255 -11.33 1.31 -2.78
CA ARG A 255 -12.39 0.61 -2.05
C ARG A 255 -13.42 1.54 -1.43
N VAL A 256 -12.97 2.64 -0.83
CA VAL A 256 -13.87 3.68 -0.32
C VAL A 256 -14.73 4.22 -1.47
N MET A 257 -14.13 4.56 -2.61
CA MET A 257 -14.85 5.04 -3.79
C MET A 257 -15.82 4.01 -4.36
N LYS A 258 -15.42 2.72 -4.43
CA LYS A 258 -16.31 1.63 -4.86
C LYS A 258 -17.60 1.61 -4.03
N LYS A 259 -17.48 1.58 -2.70
CA LYS A 259 -18.64 1.53 -1.80
C LYS A 259 -19.54 2.77 -1.96
N ILE A 260 -18.94 3.94 -2.12
CA ILE A 260 -19.67 5.19 -2.26
C ILE A 260 -20.42 5.27 -3.59
N VAL A 261 -19.80 4.82 -4.68
CA VAL A 261 -20.45 4.74 -5.99
C VAL A 261 -21.62 3.75 -5.96
N GLU A 262 -21.47 2.60 -5.30
CA GLU A 262 -22.55 1.62 -5.12
C GLU A 262 -23.73 2.19 -4.30
N LEU A 263 -23.45 3.01 -3.27
CA LEU A 263 -24.46 3.65 -2.45
C LEU A 263 -25.19 4.81 -3.16
N CYS A 264 -24.44 5.69 -3.84
CA CYS A 264 -24.98 6.89 -4.48
C CYS A 264 -25.38 6.70 -5.96
N GLN A 265 -25.06 5.53 -6.55
CA GLN A 265 -25.43 5.12 -7.91
C GLN A 265 -25.02 6.11 -9.01
N CYS A 266 -23.87 6.78 -8.86
CA CYS A 266 -23.29 7.67 -9.86
C CYS A 266 -21.76 7.72 -9.78
N LEU A 267 -21.10 8.01 -10.90
CA LEU A 267 -19.64 8.12 -10.99
C LEU A 267 -19.17 9.58 -10.83
N PRO A 268 -18.41 9.93 -9.78
CA PRO A 268 -17.86 11.27 -9.63
C PRO A 268 -16.53 11.43 -10.40
N PHE A 269 -16.09 12.67 -10.59
CA PHE A 269 -14.71 13.02 -10.93
C PHE A 269 -14.11 12.37 -12.20
N ASN A 270 -14.94 12.05 -13.20
CA ASN A 270 -14.55 11.35 -14.43
C ASN A 270 -13.97 9.93 -14.21
N ILE A 271 -14.22 9.31 -13.05
CA ILE A 271 -13.84 7.93 -12.78
C ILE A 271 -14.66 6.99 -13.65
N LYS A 272 -14.03 5.93 -14.18
CA LYS A 272 -14.70 4.92 -15.02
C LYS A 272 -15.10 3.70 -14.19
N SER A 273 -16.25 3.09 -14.50
CA SER A 273 -16.71 1.86 -13.82
C SER A 273 -15.69 0.72 -13.85
N LYS A 274 -14.94 0.58 -14.96
CA LYS A 274 -13.86 -0.43 -15.10
C LYS A 274 -12.72 -0.23 -14.10
N GLU A 275 -12.45 1.00 -13.67
CA GLU A 275 -11.38 1.28 -12.70
C GLU A 275 -11.76 0.81 -11.29
N LEU A 276 -13.06 0.87 -10.97
CA LEU A 276 -13.60 0.47 -9.66
C LEU A 276 -14.15 -0.97 -9.63
N ASN A 277 -14.21 -1.67 -10.77
CA ASN A 277 -14.88 -2.98 -10.89
C ASN A 277 -16.33 -2.93 -10.38
N VAL A 278 -17.09 -1.95 -10.85
CA VAL A 278 -18.51 -1.73 -10.54
C VAL A 278 -19.35 -1.74 -11.81
N GLU A 279 -20.67 -1.81 -11.66
CA GLU A 279 -21.63 -1.67 -12.75
C GLU A 279 -21.50 -0.29 -13.45
N GLU A 280 -22.03 -0.18 -14.66
CA GLU A 280 -22.02 1.08 -15.41
C GLU A 280 -23.05 2.06 -14.81
N PHE A 281 -22.54 3.10 -14.14
CA PHE A 281 -23.35 4.20 -13.61
C PHE A 281 -23.13 5.47 -14.43
N PRO A 282 -24.13 6.37 -14.52
CA PRO A 282 -23.95 7.67 -15.16
C PRO A 282 -23.04 8.58 -14.34
N SER A 283 -22.46 9.60 -14.98
CA SER A 283 -21.70 10.64 -14.27
C SER A 283 -22.59 11.37 -13.27
N CYS A 284 -22.05 11.64 -12.07
CA CYS A 284 -22.78 12.36 -11.03
C CYS A 284 -23.13 13.77 -11.48
N LYS A 285 -24.43 14.11 -11.41
CA LYS A 285 -24.88 15.49 -11.42
C LYS A 285 -24.50 16.17 -10.11
N TRP A 286 -24.42 17.50 -10.13
CA TRP A 286 -24.04 18.28 -8.97
C TRP A 286 -24.94 18.02 -7.76
N SER A 287 -26.25 17.89 -7.98
CA SER A 287 -27.21 17.60 -6.91
C SER A 287 -26.94 16.26 -6.20
N HIS A 288 -26.31 15.30 -6.88
CA HIS A 288 -25.95 13.99 -6.31
C HIS A 288 -24.57 13.99 -5.65
N LEU A 289 -23.73 15.02 -5.88
CA LEU A 289 -22.45 15.15 -5.19
C LEU A 289 -22.60 15.32 -3.68
N THR A 290 -23.73 15.84 -3.21
CA THR A 290 -24.03 15.90 -1.77
C THR A 290 -24.03 14.50 -1.14
N CYS A 291 -24.60 13.49 -1.82
CA CYS A 291 -24.55 12.10 -1.35
C CYS A 291 -23.10 11.61 -1.24
N ILE A 292 -22.27 11.89 -2.25
CA ILE A 292 -20.87 11.47 -2.28
C ILE A 292 -20.10 12.09 -1.11
N PHE A 293 -20.13 13.42 -0.97
CA PHE A 293 -19.37 14.13 0.05
C PHE A 293 -19.86 13.83 1.47
N GLU A 294 -21.16 13.68 1.68
CA GLU A 294 -21.73 13.30 2.98
C GLU A 294 -21.25 11.90 3.40
N ASN A 295 -21.28 10.92 2.48
CA ASN A 295 -20.79 9.58 2.77
C ASN A 295 -19.27 9.54 2.97
N LEU A 296 -18.50 10.34 2.21
CA LEU A 296 -17.05 10.48 2.45
C LEU A 296 -16.74 11.00 3.85
N GLU A 297 -17.45 12.04 4.29
CA GLU A 297 -17.24 12.63 5.62
C GLU A 297 -17.76 11.70 6.73
N ASN A 298 -18.85 10.96 6.51
CA ASN A 298 -19.35 9.97 7.46
C ASN A 298 -18.42 8.75 7.60
N MET A 299 -17.71 8.36 6.54
CA MET A 299 -16.73 7.28 6.57
C MET A 299 -15.37 7.70 7.15
N LYS A 300 -15.12 9.01 7.27
CA LYS A 300 -13.90 9.57 7.84
C LYS A 300 -13.74 9.12 9.30
N GLY A 301 -12.60 8.51 9.61
CA GLY A 301 -12.31 7.94 10.92
C GLY A 301 -12.68 6.46 11.09
N ASN A 302 -13.62 5.93 10.29
CA ASN A 302 -14.05 4.53 10.33
C ASN A 302 -13.66 3.73 9.08
N PHE A 303 -12.71 4.23 8.27
CA PHE A 303 -12.32 3.58 7.01
C PHE A 303 -11.91 2.11 7.18
N HIS A 304 -11.27 1.77 8.29
CA HIS A 304 -10.86 0.39 8.58
C HIS A 304 -12.07 -0.55 8.78
N GLU A 305 -13.14 -0.05 9.40
CA GLU A 305 -14.39 -0.80 9.60
C GLU A 305 -15.21 -0.89 8.30
N VAL A 306 -15.21 0.18 7.51
CA VAL A 306 -15.94 0.29 6.24
C VAL A 306 -15.45 -0.70 5.18
N VAL A 307 -14.18 -1.11 5.23
CA VAL A 307 -13.47 -1.95 4.25
C VAL A 307 -13.27 -3.40 4.74
N SER A 308 -13.89 -3.79 5.86
CA SER A 308 -13.63 -5.03 6.63
C SER A 308 -13.74 -6.41 5.94
N GLY A 309 -13.99 -6.50 4.63
CA GLY A 309 -14.02 -7.78 3.91
C GLY A 309 -12.74 -8.13 3.15
N ASP A 310 -11.86 -7.15 2.97
CA ASP A 310 -11.04 -7.09 1.79
C ASP A 310 -9.67 -6.52 2.23
N LYS A 311 -8.54 -7.19 1.96
CA LYS A 311 -7.22 -6.80 2.51
C LYS A 311 -6.45 -5.88 1.56
N CYS A 312 -6.07 -4.68 2.01
CA CYS A 312 -5.10 -3.82 1.32
C CYS A 312 -3.76 -3.97 2.03
N TYR A 313 -2.72 -4.23 1.26
CA TYR A 313 -1.36 -4.35 1.77
C TYR A 313 -0.48 -3.20 1.27
N GLN A 314 0.61 -2.92 1.98
CA GLN A 314 1.67 -2.05 1.48
C GLN A 314 2.45 -2.74 0.37
N ASP A 315 3.23 -1.97 -0.38
CA ASP A 315 4.21 -2.54 -1.31
C ASP A 315 5.28 -3.30 -0.53
N CYS A 316 5.91 -4.31 -1.15
CA CYS A 316 6.97 -5.05 -0.49
C CYS A 316 8.23 -4.21 -0.31
N ASP A 317 8.47 -3.28 -1.23
CA ASP A 317 9.54 -2.29 -1.17
C ASP A 317 8.88 -0.90 -1.17
N TYR A 318 9.13 -0.10 -0.15
CA TYR A 318 8.55 1.24 -0.04
C TYR A 318 9.43 2.19 0.78
N VAL A 319 9.23 3.49 0.55
CA VAL A 319 9.80 4.56 1.36
C VAL A 319 8.68 5.19 2.18
N GLN A 320 8.93 5.41 3.47
CA GLN A 320 8.03 6.09 4.38
C GLN A 320 8.61 7.45 4.74
N TYR A 321 7.81 8.48 4.50
CA TYR A 321 8.11 9.87 4.83
C TYR A 321 7.28 10.29 6.03
N GLU A 322 7.95 10.73 7.08
CA GLU A 322 7.33 11.32 8.28
C GLU A 322 7.76 12.78 8.37
N THR A 323 6.83 13.65 8.75
CA THR A 323 7.06 15.10 8.70
C THR A 323 7.02 15.69 10.10
N GLN A 324 8.04 16.47 10.43
CA GLN A 324 8.10 17.30 11.63
C GLN A 324 8.03 18.76 11.21
N VAL A 325 7.24 19.56 11.92
CA VAL A 325 6.97 20.95 11.54
C VAL A 325 7.31 21.86 12.70
N GLU A 326 8.25 22.76 12.46
CA GLU A 326 8.52 23.90 13.32
C GLU A 326 8.00 25.17 12.63
N TYR A 327 7.47 26.10 13.40
CA TYR A 327 6.95 27.33 12.84
C TYR A 327 7.33 28.53 13.68
N LEU A 328 7.72 29.59 12.99
CA LEU A 328 8.06 30.88 13.58
C LEU A 328 7.09 31.92 13.00
N LYS A 329 6.42 32.64 13.89
CA LYS A 329 5.58 33.76 13.46
C LYS A 329 6.49 34.86 12.96
N GLN A 330 6.32 35.25 11.70
CA GLN A 330 7.18 36.25 11.10
C GLN A 330 6.97 37.59 11.81
N GLU A 331 8.02 38.13 12.42
CA GLU A 331 7.97 39.47 12.99
C GLU A 331 7.77 40.49 11.87
N ARG A 332 6.95 41.52 12.14
CA ARG A 332 6.40 42.51 11.18
C ARG A 332 7.45 43.39 10.45
N ALA A 333 8.74 43.07 10.53
CA ALA A 333 9.84 43.89 10.07
C ALA A 333 10.35 43.57 8.66
N PHE A 334 9.81 42.57 7.96
CA PHE A 334 10.24 42.21 6.61
C PHE A 334 9.15 42.48 5.55
N SER A 335 9.32 43.58 4.82
CA SER A 335 8.58 44.01 3.62
C SER A 335 7.10 44.44 3.82
N GLU A 336 6.84 45.74 3.63
CA GLU A 336 5.50 46.36 3.63
C GLU A 336 4.51 45.78 2.59
N ASN A 337 4.97 44.98 1.61
CA ASN A 337 4.16 44.46 0.51
C ASN A 337 3.79 42.96 0.59
N ARG A 338 4.28 42.21 1.59
CA ARG A 338 4.05 40.74 1.70
C ARG A 338 3.43 40.30 3.03
N MET A 339 2.67 41.18 3.68
CA MET A 339 2.15 40.96 5.04
C MET A 339 1.29 39.69 5.24
N LEU A 340 0.86 39.03 4.17
CA LEU A 340 -0.04 37.86 4.20
C LEU A 340 0.54 36.62 3.50
N SER A 341 1.78 36.65 3.05
CA SER A 341 2.44 35.47 2.50
C SER A 341 3.12 34.67 3.60
N SER A 342 3.25 33.36 3.39
CA SER A 342 3.93 32.46 4.32
C SER A 342 5.03 31.72 3.59
N ARG A 343 6.18 31.54 4.23
CA ARG A 343 7.31 30.85 3.62
C ARG A 343 7.41 29.46 4.21
N VAL A 344 7.60 28.46 3.35
CA VAL A 344 7.74 27.06 3.75
C VAL A 344 9.02 26.52 3.16
N THR A 345 9.89 26.01 4.03
CA THR A 345 11.12 25.32 3.62
C THR A 345 10.95 23.84 3.92
N LEU A 346 11.18 22.99 2.93
CA LEU A 346 11.08 21.53 3.05
C LEU A 346 12.44 20.89 2.76
N HIS A 347 12.97 20.13 3.71
CA HIS A 347 14.26 19.45 3.57
C HIS A 347 14.28 18.13 4.33
N PHE A 348 15.28 17.29 4.04
CA PHE A 348 15.49 16.07 4.80
C PHE A 348 16.11 16.38 6.16
N LYS A 349 15.74 15.59 7.16
CA LYS A 349 16.24 15.73 8.53
C LYS A 349 17.72 15.44 8.64
N ASP A 350 18.11 14.29 8.10
CA ASP A 350 19.44 13.72 8.23
C ASP A 350 19.93 13.20 6.87
N ASN A 351 21.25 13.16 6.69
CA ASN A 351 21.89 12.68 5.46
C ASN A 351 21.91 11.15 5.37
N SER A 352 21.45 10.48 6.43
CA SER A 352 21.30 9.05 6.50
C SER A 352 20.01 8.67 7.23
N CYS A 353 19.46 7.50 6.91
CA CYS A 353 18.20 7.04 7.43
C CYS A 353 18.21 5.55 7.77
N MET A 354 17.16 5.12 8.48
CA MET A 354 16.95 3.73 8.85
C MET A 354 16.45 2.92 7.66
N LYS A 355 17.17 1.86 7.31
CA LYS A 355 16.75 0.87 6.33
C LYS A 355 16.41 -0.44 7.02
N TYR A 356 15.17 -0.86 6.83
CA TYR A 356 14.62 -2.11 7.30
C TYR A 356 14.60 -3.14 6.19
N ARG A 357 14.75 -4.41 6.57
CA ARG A 357 14.63 -5.54 5.67
C ARG A 357 13.62 -6.55 6.19
N ARG A 358 12.70 -6.96 5.33
CA ARG A 358 11.76 -8.05 5.60
C ARG A 358 12.35 -9.38 5.17
N GLU A 359 12.43 -10.31 6.11
CA GLU A 359 12.97 -11.65 5.91
C GLU A 359 11.95 -12.72 6.29
N VAL A 360 12.15 -13.94 5.78
CA VAL A 360 11.36 -15.10 6.18
C VAL A 360 11.92 -15.68 7.46
N LEU A 361 11.05 -16.01 8.42
CA LEU A 361 11.42 -16.57 9.72
C LEU A 361 12.20 -17.87 9.56
N TYR A 362 11.77 -18.70 8.61
CA TYR A 362 12.46 -19.91 8.19
C TYR A 362 12.25 -20.11 6.69
N THR A 363 13.29 -20.54 5.99
CA THR A 363 13.15 -21.10 4.66
C THR A 363 12.74 -22.58 4.74
N TRP A 364 12.32 -23.18 3.63
CA TRP A 364 11.81 -24.56 3.67
C TRP A 364 12.90 -25.58 4.01
N ASP A 365 14.13 -25.33 3.56
CA ASP A 365 15.34 -26.08 3.92
C ASP A 365 15.69 -25.95 5.41
N GLN A 366 15.61 -24.75 5.98
CA GLN A 366 15.85 -24.54 7.41
C GLN A 366 14.79 -25.21 8.28
N MET A 367 13.52 -25.20 7.86
CA MET A 367 12.47 -25.94 8.56
C MET A 367 12.71 -27.45 8.53
N LEU A 368 13.08 -28.00 7.38
CA LEU A 368 13.39 -29.42 7.26
C LEU A 368 14.60 -29.80 8.11
N ALA A 369 15.65 -28.96 8.12
CA ALA A 369 16.82 -29.16 8.96
C ALA A 369 16.48 -29.12 10.46
N ASN A 370 15.66 -28.16 10.90
CA ASN A 370 15.24 -28.04 12.29
C ASN A 370 14.39 -29.24 12.74
N LEU A 371 13.43 -29.69 11.92
CA LEU A 371 12.65 -30.89 12.20
C LEU A 371 13.53 -32.15 12.22
N GLY A 372 14.41 -32.30 11.23
CA GLY A 372 15.37 -33.39 11.14
C GLY A 372 16.31 -33.45 12.34
N GLY A 373 16.76 -32.29 12.84
CA GLY A 373 17.57 -32.20 14.05
C GLY A 373 16.83 -32.69 15.31
N ILE A 374 15.56 -32.31 15.46
CA ILE A 374 14.72 -32.77 16.57
C ILE A 374 14.49 -34.29 16.49
N PHE A 375 14.12 -34.82 15.32
CA PHE A 375 13.93 -36.26 15.13
C PHE A 375 15.22 -37.05 15.36
N GLY A 376 16.35 -36.53 14.88
CA GLY A 376 17.67 -37.14 15.09
C GLY A 376 18.10 -37.16 16.55
N LEU A 377 17.89 -36.08 17.30
CA LEU A 377 18.28 -36.00 18.71
C LEU A 377 17.35 -36.80 19.63
N CYS A 378 16.03 -36.70 19.43
CA CYS A 378 15.05 -37.29 20.35
C CYS A 378 14.76 -38.78 20.06
N LEU A 379 14.72 -39.18 18.78
CA LEU A 379 14.41 -40.56 18.39
C LEU A 379 15.65 -41.35 17.95
N GLY A 380 16.79 -40.69 17.73
CA GLY A 380 17.98 -41.32 17.16
C GLY A 380 17.79 -41.77 15.71
N GLY A 381 16.72 -41.33 15.05
CA GLY A 381 16.30 -41.76 13.72
C GLY A 381 16.49 -40.68 12.67
N SER A 382 16.73 -41.11 11.43
CA SER A 382 16.79 -40.22 10.28
C SER A 382 15.62 -40.46 9.33
N ILE A 383 15.54 -39.69 8.24
CA ILE A 383 14.56 -39.95 7.18
C ILE A 383 14.70 -41.37 6.60
N ILE A 384 15.91 -41.92 6.62
CA ILE A 384 16.18 -43.31 6.20
C ILE A 384 15.48 -44.29 7.13
N SER A 385 15.50 -44.04 8.44
CA SER A 385 14.80 -44.86 9.43
C SER A 385 13.27 -44.84 9.20
N ILE A 386 12.71 -43.71 8.79
CA ILE A 386 11.28 -43.61 8.43
C ILE A 386 10.98 -44.45 7.18
N VAL A 387 11.82 -44.37 6.15
CA VAL A 387 11.67 -45.17 4.92
C VAL A 387 11.75 -46.67 5.22
N GLU A 388 12.68 -47.09 6.07
CA GLU A 388 12.81 -48.49 6.51
C GLU A 388 11.57 -48.97 7.26
N ILE A 389 11.01 -48.13 8.14
CA ILE A 389 9.76 -48.41 8.86
C ILE A 389 8.60 -48.59 7.87
N ILE A 390 8.46 -47.69 6.89
CA ILE A 390 7.42 -47.78 5.85
C ILE A 390 7.59 -49.08 5.04
N TRP A 391 8.82 -49.37 4.61
CA TRP A 391 9.13 -50.59 3.86
C TRP A 391 8.75 -51.85 4.66
N PHE A 392 9.14 -51.92 5.93
CA PHE A 392 8.80 -53.02 6.83
C PHE A 392 7.28 -53.17 7.01
N PHE A 393 6.55 -52.08 7.22
CA PHE A 393 5.09 -52.12 7.29
C PHE A 393 4.44 -52.58 5.99
N THR A 394 4.96 -52.16 4.82
CA THR A 394 4.45 -52.61 3.53
C THR A 394 4.69 -54.10 3.30
N ASP A 395 5.84 -54.64 3.72
CA ASP A 395 6.16 -56.08 3.62
C ASP A 395 5.29 -56.93 4.56
N ILE A 396 5.07 -56.45 5.79
CA ILE A 396 4.12 -57.09 6.72
C ILE A 396 2.71 -57.09 6.14
N LEU A 397 2.23 -55.95 5.62
CA LEU A 397 0.92 -55.86 5.00
C LEU A 397 0.81 -56.82 3.81
N TYR A 398 1.81 -56.84 2.92
CA TYR A 398 1.86 -57.74 1.78
C TYR A 398 1.82 -59.22 2.20
N THR A 399 2.60 -59.60 3.21
CA THR A 399 2.65 -60.96 3.76
C THR A 399 1.34 -61.35 4.44
N CYS A 400 0.72 -60.46 5.21
CA CYS A 400 -0.61 -60.66 5.79
C CYS A 400 -1.68 -60.85 4.71
N PHE A 401 -1.69 -60.02 3.66
CA PHE A 401 -2.60 -60.18 2.52
C PHE A 401 -2.36 -61.48 1.75
N ALA A 402 -1.09 -61.90 1.57
CA ALA A 402 -0.74 -63.16 0.94
C ALA A 402 -1.18 -64.38 1.76
N ASN A 403 -1.06 -64.33 3.09
CA ASN A 403 -1.50 -65.39 4.00
C ASN A 403 -3.03 -65.49 4.09
N PHE A 404 -3.76 -64.36 4.05
CA PHE A 404 -5.22 -64.37 3.93
C PHE A 404 -5.70 -64.99 2.61
N ARG A 405 -4.95 -64.87 1.51
CA ARG A 405 -5.26 -65.54 0.23
C ARG A 405 -5.01 -67.06 0.26
N LYS A 406 -4.07 -67.55 1.06
CA LYS A 406 -3.80 -68.99 1.21
C LYS A 406 -4.76 -69.72 2.17
N GLY A 407 -5.60 -68.99 2.91
CA GLY A 407 -6.64 -69.54 3.80
C GLY A 407 -7.91 -70.07 3.13
N LYS A 408 -8.01 -70.02 1.79
CA LYS A 408 -9.09 -70.67 1.02
C LYS A 408 -8.55 -71.91 0.29
N VAL A 409 -8.36 -73.01 1.01
CA VAL A 409 -8.18 -74.34 0.39
C VAL A 409 -9.37 -75.22 0.78
N SER A 410 -10.18 -75.52 -0.25
CA SER A 410 -11.31 -76.45 -0.31
C SER A 410 -10.95 -77.88 0.18
N PRO A 411 -11.89 -78.66 0.76
CA PRO A 411 -11.59 -79.97 1.35
C PRO A 411 -11.18 -81.01 0.29
N LYS A 412 -10.10 -81.76 0.56
CA LYS A 412 -9.70 -82.92 -0.25
C LYS A 412 -10.68 -84.09 -0.08
N SER A 413 -11.25 -84.55 -1.18
CA SER A 413 -11.97 -85.81 -1.30
C SER A 413 -11.06 -87.01 -1.03
N ARG A 414 -11.59 -87.98 -0.29
CA ARG A 414 -11.00 -89.30 0.00
C ARG A 414 -10.79 -90.09 -1.30
N GLU A 415 -9.59 -90.64 -1.46
CA GLU A 415 -9.35 -91.84 -2.25
C GLU A 415 -8.68 -92.88 -1.34
N VAL A 416 -9.30 -94.05 -1.28
CA VAL A 416 -8.93 -95.22 -0.50
C VAL A 416 -8.25 -96.18 -1.46
N GLU A 417 -6.98 -96.54 -1.26
CA GLU A 417 -6.57 -97.93 -1.52
C GLU A 417 -5.26 -98.35 -0.85
N ASN A 418 -5.44 -99.32 0.05
CA ASN A 418 -4.66 -100.51 0.39
C ASN A 418 -3.15 -100.45 0.68
N ARG A 419 -2.88 -100.80 1.95
CA ARG A 419 -1.59 -101.11 2.57
C ARG A 419 -0.98 -102.39 1.98
N ILE A 420 0.33 -102.41 1.81
CA ILE A 420 1.16 -103.57 2.14
C ILE A 420 2.34 -103.09 2.99
N PHE A 421 2.35 -103.51 4.26
CA PHE A 421 3.45 -103.34 5.20
C PHE A 421 4.50 -104.42 4.93
N VAL A 422 5.78 -104.05 4.79
CA VAL A 422 6.90 -104.93 5.13
C VAL A 422 7.82 -104.17 6.08
N LEU A 423 7.75 -104.55 7.36
CA LEU A 423 8.72 -104.20 8.38
C LEU A 423 9.93 -105.13 8.23
N SER A 424 11.13 -104.57 8.11
CA SER A 424 12.35 -105.28 8.49
C SER A 424 13.19 -104.40 9.39
N ARG A 425 13.20 -104.76 10.68
CA ARG A 425 14.09 -104.25 11.73
C ARG A 425 15.07 -105.37 12.06
N LYS A 426 16.36 -105.15 11.80
CA LYS A 426 17.50 -105.72 12.55
C LYS A 426 18.58 -104.64 12.58
N ASN A 427 18.68 -103.85 13.66
CA ASN A 427 19.37 -104.11 14.93
C ASN A 427 20.90 -104.28 14.82
N TYR A 428 21.55 -103.43 15.62
CA TYR A 428 22.70 -103.70 16.49
C TYR A 428 24.12 -103.28 16.06
N ALA A 429 24.64 -102.33 16.86
CA ALA A 429 26.00 -102.22 17.41
C ALA A 429 27.16 -101.95 16.42
N ALA A 430 28.23 -101.20 16.73
CA ALA A 430 28.67 -100.45 17.91
C ALA A 430 29.93 -99.63 17.52
N ASN A 431 30.47 -98.90 18.51
CA ASN A 431 31.80 -98.28 18.64
C ASN A 431 31.91 -96.78 18.28
N LYS A 432 31.91 -95.85 19.24
CA LYS A 432 32.93 -95.50 20.27
C LYS A 432 34.28 -95.17 19.62
N THR A 433 34.68 -93.89 19.58
CA THR A 433 35.62 -93.28 20.54
C THR A 433 35.85 -91.79 20.29
N ALA A 434 36.22 -91.11 21.37
CA ALA A 434 36.39 -89.68 21.55
C ALA A 434 37.62 -89.08 20.85
N LYS A 435 37.56 -87.77 20.57
CA LYS A 435 38.66 -86.85 20.85
C LYS A 435 38.17 -85.42 21.02
N LYS A 436 38.44 -84.86 22.20
CA LYS A 436 38.49 -83.42 22.50
C LYS A 436 39.62 -82.82 21.67
N ASP A 437 39.44 -81.61 21.16
CA ASP A 437 40.49 -80.59 21.23
C ASP A 437 39.93 -79.18 21.13
N HIS A 438 40.69 -78.29 21.76
CA HIS A 438 40.34 -76.99 22.29
C HIS A 438 40.56 -75.87 21.26
N ILE A 439 39.82 -74.79 21.49
CA ILE A 439 39.84 -73.45 20.90
C ILE A 439 41.25 -72.89 20.63
N SER A 440 41.46 -72.25 19.47
CA SER A 440 42.13 -70.94 19.40
C SER A 440 41.93 -70.29 18.03
N GLY A 441 41.47 -69.03 18.05
CA GLY A 441 41.20 -68.23 16.86
C GLY A 441 42.46 -67.69 16.19
N LYS A 442 42.26 -67.17 14.97
CA LYS A 442 43.07 -66.08 14.41
C LYS A 442 42.31 -65.42 13.26
N PHE A 443 42.05 -64.14 13.44
CA PHE A 443 41.65 -63.21 12.39
C PHE A 443 42.74 -63.13 11.31
N LYS A 444 42.35 -63.03 10.04
CA LYS A 444 43.09 -62.24 9.06
C LYS A 444 42.17 -61.75 7.94
N PHE A 445 42.14 -60.43 7.78
CA PHE A 445 41.45 -59.68 6.74
C PHE A 445 42.19 -59.80 5.39
N VAL A 446 41.36 -59.83 4.33
CA VAL A 446 41.48 -59.13 3.03
C VAL A 446 42.52 -59.64 2.03
N HIS A 447 42.02 -60.10 0.89
CA HIS A 447 41.97 -59.22 -0.29
C HIS A 447 40.57 -59.12 -0.86
#